data_AF-A0AAE0HCM3-F1
#
_entry.id   AF-A0AAE0HCM3-F1
#
_cell.length_a   1.000
_cell.length_b   1.000
_cell.length_c   1.000
_cell.angle_alpha   90.00
_cell.angle_beta   90.00
_cell.angle_gamma   90.00
#
_symmetry.space_group_name_H-M   'P 1'
#
loop_
_entity.id
_entity.type
_entity.pdbx_description
1 polymer ?
#
loop_
_entity_poly.entity_id
_entity_poly.type
_entity_poly.pdbx_seq_one_letter_code
_entity_poly.pdbx_strand_id
1 'polypeptide(L)'
;MAQSHVPSLTESAVRVDPRDSREYAGNQEDSPLYDMCDNPAQHGNVRYFDHEMVVVDDANAKSPDHIILMPRDTSIKEIANLTTEHLPLLYRFRHQSQVEINRMITEDPSRLPLFMSGFHTIPSLFPLHCHVQDWSLSTDKMFNPRHWKVPFSNMFISLDHVIEEVERTGRMSVDTEAYRRDWQTKPIRCPVCPGPQRQWETDITALSDHWRDHVEEWKTTKTLPPNVSPARQWEPNYPVILTTRRRTGFRIGVTDELDHLKRDFPGLEIYCYYTDEWPSIPKYVLDKTTIFLSTIELPPNEYALPRLEWIHLASSGLDLLNNSPYNHRPDLRVTSSTGSGSAALAEFALMNTMILSRNIPTALQNQAKHQWAPQPLMGYRTVSQLSVGILGFGSIGQQVAERFLALGSKVTAMNPKGLPQSSATPGSRLSEVKLLRADGKDALRAFLRNQDVLILAAPLTPETAGLISRQELESLPRNAIIVNIARGPLLDEQALAEYLQNGHLGGAALDVVSEEPLNARSPLWDLPNVIITPHIAAMHNKYNDNMIQIFEQNLRAHLAHKPMRNVAQLPVPAPPSATPTPLKTITQAPYLKSTATRSPKVVYAVRERDAGRDR
;
A
#
# COMPACT_ATOMS: atom_id res chain seq x y z
N MET A 1 -47.18 58.45 -16.97
CA MET A 1 -46.91 59.61 -16.09
C MET A 1 -46.91 59.06 -14.67
N ALA A 2 -45.85 59.02 -13.87
CA ALA A 2 -44.52 59.65 -13.83
C ALA A 2 -43.54 58.61 -13.21
N GLN A 3 -42.27 58.42 -13.64
CA GLN A 3 -41.05 59.15 -13.23
C GLN A 3 -41.13 59.70 -11.79
N SER A 4 -40.18 59.60 -10.87
CA SER A 4 -38.80 59.09 -10.80
C SER A 4 -38.34 59.36 -9.36
N HIS A 5 -37.47 58.53 -8.77
CA HIS A 5 -36.22 58.98 -8.13
C HIS A 5 -35.47 57.79 -7.53
N VAL A 6 -34.46 57.34 -8.27
CA VAL A 6 -33.29 56.61 -7.77
C VAL A 6 -32.27 57.68 -7.36
N PRO A 7 -31.62 57.60 -6.19
CA PRO A 7 -30.59 58.56 -5.82
C PRO A 7 -29.37 58.38 -6.75
N SER A 8 -28.93 59.47 -7.39
CA SER A 8 -27.69 59.51 -8.13
C SER A 8 -26.50 59.38 -7.17
N LEU A 9 -25.69 58.34 -7.36
CA LEU A 9 -24.33 58.28 -6.81
C LEU A 9 -23.49 59.33 -7.54
N THR A 10 -23.43 60.54 -6.97
CA THR A 10 -22.51 61.59 -7.39
C THR A 10 -21.08 61.18 -7.09
N GLU A 11 -20.20 61.47 -8.04
CA GLU A 11 -18.75 61.42 -7.98
C GLU A 11 -18.19 61.85 -6.61
N SER A 12 -17.81 60.88 -5.79
CA SER A 12 -16.73 61.06 -4.83
C SER A 12 -15.55 60.27 -5.36
N ALA A 13 -14.73 60.92 -6.19
CA ALA A 13 -13.39 60.46 -6.48
C ALA A 13 -12.69 60.19 -5.13
N VAL A 14 -12.51 58.92 -4.80
CA VAL A 14 -11.70 58.49 -3.66
C VAL A 14 -10.28 58.94 -3.95
N ARG A 15 -9.92 60.11 -3.42
CA ARG A 15 -8.52 60.53 -3.29
C ARG A 15 -7.84 59.48 -2.44
N VAL A 16 -7.04 58.65 -3.07
CA VAL A 16 -6.15 57.69 -2.41
C VAL A 16 -5.16 58.50 -1.57
N ASP A 17 -5.35 58.51 -0.25
CA ASP A 17 -4.37 59.07 0.69
C ASP A 17 -3.15 58.12 0.70
N PRO A 18 -1.92 58.59 0.44
CA PRO A 18 -0.70 57.75 0.47
C PRO A 18 -0.32 57.20 1.86
N ARG A 19 -1.18 57.35 2.88
CA ARG A 19 -0.93 56.97 4.28
C ARG A 19 -1.59 55.65 4.73
N ASP A 20 -2.25 54.91 3.84
CA ASP A 20 -2.83 53.58 4.13
C ASP A 20 -1.82 52.43 4.21
N SER A 21 -0.52 52.73 4.26
CA SER A 21 0.51 51.74 4.62
C SER A 21 0.50 51.38 6.11
N ARG A 22 -0.37 51.99 6.93
CA ARG A 22 -0.50 51.73 8.37
C ARG A 22 -1.67 50.81 8.78
N GLU A 23 -2.59 50.44 7.89
CA GLU A 23 -3.71 49.56 8.25
C GLU A 23 -3.32 48.08 8.48
N TYR A 24 -2.10 47.67 8.15
CA TYR A 24 -1.58 46.32 8.45
C TYR A 24 -0.55 46.30 9.60
N ALA A 25 -0.58 47.32 10.47
CA ALA A 25 0.24 47.42 11.67
C ALA A 25 -0.60 47.38 12.96
N GLY A 26 -1.70 46.60 12.97
CA GLY A 26 -2.29 46.10 14.21
C GLY A 26 -1.34 45.05 14.82
N ASN A 27 -1.27 44.95 16.14
CA ASN A 27 -0.43 43.97 16.85
C ASN A 27 -0.54 42.59 16.19
N GLN A 28 0.54 42.16 15.54
CA GLN A 28 0.58 40.93 14.73
C GLN A 28 0.46 39.65 15.58
N GLU A 29 0.52 39.76 16.91
CA GLU A 29 0.30 38.67 17.89
C GLU A 29 -1.17 38.52 18.32
N ASP A 30 -2.06 39.44 17.92
CA ASP A 30 -3.51 39.41 18.26
C ASP A 30 -4.38 38.79 17.14
N SER A 31 -3.77 38.11 16.15
CA SER A 31 -4.52 37.41 15.09
C SER A 31 -5.28 36.22 15.67
N PRO A 32 -6.61 36.08 15.45
CA PRO A 32 -7.38 34.91 15.89
C PRO A 32 -6.83 33.56 15.41
N LEU A 33 -6.05 33.57 14.32
CA LEU A 33 -5.40 32.38 13.80
C LEU A 33 -4.34 31.80 14.74
N TYR A 34 -3.63 32.64 15.52
CA TYR A 34 -2.68 32.17 16.53
C TYR A 34 -3.41 31.39 17.62
N ASP A 35 -4.54 31.90 18.10
CA ASP A 35 -5.34 31.21 19.11
C ASP A 35 -5.98 29.93 18.56
N MET A 36 -6.31 29.86 17.28
CA MET A 36 -6.72 28.60 16.63
C MET A 36 -5.57 27.59 16.54
N CYS A 37 -4.33 28.05 16.32
CA CYS A 37 -3.15 27.20 16.38
C CYS A 37 -2.85 26.71 17.79
N ASP A 38 -3.05 27.52 18.83
CA ASP A 38 -2.72 27.15 20.21
C ASP A 38 -3.86 26.34 20.87
N ASN A 39 -5.10 26.82 20.71
CA ASN A 39 -6.33 26.35 21.37
C ASN A 39 -7.43 25.89 20.38
N PRO A 40 -7.15 25.00 19.41
CA PRO A 40 -8.05 24.66 18.30
C PRO A 40 -9.40 24.11 18.74
N ALA A 41 -9.46 23.40 19.87
CA ALA A 41 -10.70 22.83 20.39
C ALA A 41 -11.74 23.87 20.83
N GLN A 42 -11.34 25.14 20.99
CA GLN A 42 -12.24 26.22 21.40
C GLN A 42 -12.95 26.90 20.22
N HIS A 43 -12.56 26.59 18.98
CA HIS A 43 -13.00 27.29 17.78
C HIS A 43 -13.89 26.41 16.91
N GLY A 44 -15.14 26.83 16.71
CA GLY A 44 -16.15 26.05 15.96
C GLY A 44 -15.88 25.92 14.45
N ASN A 45 -14.97 26.73 13.90
CA ASN A 45 -14.53 26.67 12.51
C ASN A 45 -13.26 25.82 12.31
N VAL A 46 -12.72 25.22 13.38
CA VAL A 46 -11.63 24.23 13.27
C VAL A 46 -12.22 22.87 12.92
N ARG A 47 -11.79 22.31 11.79
CA ARG A 47 -12.27 21.02 11.27
C ARG A 47 -11.48 19.84 11.81
N TYR A 48 -10.17 20.02 11.91
CA TYR A 48 -9.24 18.98 12.30
C TYR A 48 -8.01 19.62 12.95
N PHE A 49 -7.43 18.95 13.93
CA PHE A 49 -6.12 19.31 14.47
C PHE A 49 -5.41 18.08 15.02
N ASP A 50 -4.09 18.11 14.97
CA ASP A 50 -3.20 17.17 15.65
C ASP A 50 -2.04 17.93 16.30
N HIS A 51 -0.98 17.21 16.68
CA HIS A 51 0.20 17.79 17.31
C HIS A 51 1.08 18.63 16.35
N GLU A 52 0.91 18.51 15.03
CA GLU A 52 1.74 19.19 14.02
C GLU A 52 0.98 20.32 13.33
N MET A 53 -0.34 20.18 13.12
CA MET A 53 -1.11 21.14 12.33
C MET A 53 -2.58 21.29 12.74
N VAL A 54 -3.20 22.36 12.25
CA VAL A 54 -4.65 22.65 12.35
C VAL A 54 -5.23 22.95 10.97
N VAL A 55 -6.47 22.52 10.74
CA VAL A 55 -7.27 22.76 9.53
C VAL A 55 -8.50 23.57 9.90
N VAL A 56 -8.71 24.68 9.20
CA VAL A 56 -9.76 25.65 9.55
C VAL A 56 -10.54 26.06 8.32
N ASP A 57 -11.85 26.23 8.48
CA ASP A 57 -12.70 26.96 7.54
C ASP A 57 -12.29 28.43 7.46
N ASP A 58 -11.89 28.91 6.27
CA ASP A 58 -11.43 30.29 6.12
C ASP A 58 -12.61 31.27 6.25
N ALA A 59 -12.56 32.13 7.27
CA ALA A 59 -13.54 33.20 7.46
C ALA A 59 -13.50 34.26 6.33
N ASN A 60 -12.41 34.29 5.55
CA ASN A 60 -12.23 35.11 4.36
C ASN A 60 -12.19 34.29 3.07
N ALA A 61 -12.91 33.16 3.06
CA ALA A 61 -13.08 32.27 1.93
C ALA A 61 -13.39 33.02 0.62
N LYS A 62 -12.58 32.77 -0.41
CA LYS A 62 -12.73 33.32 -1.78
C LYS A 62 -13.62 32.44 -2.65
N SER A 63 -13.78 31.18 -2.28
CA SER A 63 -14.64 30.19 -2.92
C SER A 63 -15.43 29.42 -1.86
N PRO A 64 -16.52 28.71 -2.22
CA PRO A 64 -17.34 27.96 -1.26
C PRO A 64 -16.53 26.89 -0.52
N ASP A 65 -15.58 26.26 -1.21
CA ASP A 65 -14.63 25.34 -0.60
C ASP A 65 -13.28 26.04 -0.45
N HIS A 66 -13.07 26.64 0.71
CA HIS A 66 -11.82 27.30 1.06
C HIS A 66 -11.47 27.00 2.52
N ILE A 67 -10.38 26.27 2.71
CA ILE A 67 -9.78 26.04 4.02
C ILE A 67 -8.34 26.53 4.07
N ILE A 68 -7.85 26.65 5.29
CA ILE A 68 -6.44 26.92 5.57
C ILE A 68 -5.86 25.84 6.49
N LEU A 69 -4.63 25.44 6.20
CA LEU A 69 -3.81 24.54 7.00
C LEU A 69 -2.71 25.35 7.65
N MET A 70 -2.57 25.26 8.97
CA MET A 70 -1.59 26.04 9.73
C MET A 70 -0.75 25.13 10.62
N PRO A 71 0.53 25.44 10.87
CA PRO A 71 1.35 24.67 11.80
C PRO A 71 0.90 24.92 13.24
N ARG A 72 1.04 23.89 14.08
CA ARG A 72 0.95 24.03 15.55
C ARG A 72 2.12 24.83 16.11
N ASP A 73 3.27 24.78 15.44
CA ASP A 73 4.42 25.64 15.75
C ASP A 73 4.20 27.05 15.20
N THR A 74 3.71 27.94 16.06
CA THR A 74 3.43 29.34 15.77
C THR A 74 4.68 30.20 15.58
N SER A 75 5.88 29.65 15.82
CA SER A 75 7.15 30.31 15.49
C SER A 75 7.40 30.37 13.97
N ILE A 76 6.75 29.50 13.19
CA ILE A 76 6.79 29.51 11.73
C ILE A 76 5.82 30.58 11.22
N LYS A 77 6.35 31.79 11.00
CA LYS A 77 5.54 32.97 10.73
C LYS A 77 5.18 33.11 9.26
N GLU A 78 6.13 32.87 8.36
CA GLU A 78 5.96 33.12 6.94
C GLU A 78 6.71 32.10 6.08
N ILE A 79 6.38 32.07 4.78
CA ILE A 79 6.95 31.11 3.83
C ILE A 79 8.48 31.22 3.75
N ALA A 80 9.05 32.40 4.02
CA ALA A 80 10.49 32.65 4.03
C ALA A 80 11.22 32.00 5.23
N ASN A 81 10.50 31.54 6.27
CA ASN A 81 11.07 30.79 7.38
C ASN A 81 11.26 29.29 7.05
N LEU A 82 10.71 28.82 5.92
CA LEU A 82 10.77 27.41 5.56
C LEU A 82 12.18 27.00 5.11
N THR A 83 12.63 25.89 5.67
CA THR A 83 13.93 25.25 5.46
C THR A 83 13.73 23.74 5.32
N THR A 84 14.79 22.99 5.04
CA THR A 84 14.75 21.52 4.98
C THR A 84 14.20 20.84 6.24
N GLU A 85 14.35 21.47 7.41
CA GLU A 85 13.77 20.98 8.68
C GLU A 85 12.24 20.92 8.64
N HIS A 86 11.62 21.74 7.79
CA HIS A 86 10.16 21.86 7.67
C HIS A 86 9.56 20.97 6.57
N LEU A 87 10.38 20.21 5.82
CA LEU A 87 9.87 19.30 4.78
C LEU A 87 8.83 18.30 5.29
N PRO A 88 8.99 17.65 6.47
CA PRO A 88 7.96 16.76 7.01
C PRO A 88 6.59 17.44 7.18
N LEU A 89 6.58 18.68 7.68
CA LEU A 89 5.36 19.50 7.83
C LEU A 89 4.75 19.84 6.45
N LEU A 90 5.56 20.23 5.47
CA LEU A 90 5.07 20.54 4.12
C LEU A 90 4.47 19.31 3.43
N TYR A 91 5.09 18.14 3.59
CA TYR A 91 4.52 16.88 3.14
C TYR A 91 3.22 16.53 3.86
N ARG A 92 3.12 16.85 5.15
CA ARG A 92 1.89 16.70 5.92
C ARG A 92 0.79 17.62 5.40
N PHE A 93 1.09 18.88 5.10
CA PHE A 93 0.15 19.80 4.45
C PHE A 93 -0.30 19.26 3.10
N ARG A 94 0.60 18.67 2.31
CA ARG A 94 0.25 18.10 1.00
C ARG A 94 -0.76 16.97 1.15
N HIS A 95 -0.48 16.05 2.07
CA HIS A 95 -1.38 14.95 2.37
C HIS A 95 -2.73 15.45 2.91
N GLN A 96 -2.74 16.36 3.88
CA GLN A 96 -4.01 16.82 4.44
C GLN A 96 -4.84 17.61 3.42
N SER A 97 -4.18 18.37 2.54
CA SER A 97 -4.84 19.01 1.40
C SER A 97 -5.57 17.96 0.54
N GLN A 98 -4.93 16.81 0.26
CA GLN A 98 -5.58 15.70 -0.45
C GLN A 98 -6.82 15.20 0.26
N VAL A 99 -6.72 14.94 1.57
CA VAL A 99 -7.83 14.41 2.37
C VAL A 99 -9.04 15.34 2.30
N GLU A 100 -8.82 16.64 2.47
CA GLU A 100 -9.90 17.63 2.49
C GLU A 100 -10.54 17.82 1.11
N ILE A 101 -9.73 17.84 0.06
CA ILE A 101 -10.26 17.94 -1.32
C ILE A 101 -11.10 16.71 -1.66
N ASN A 102 -10.64 15.52 -1.26
CA ASN A 102 -11.41 14.28 -1.47
C ASN A 102 -12.75 14.33 -0.76
N ARG A 103 -12.76 14.82 0.49
CA ARG A 103 -13.98 15.00 1.27
C ARG A 103 -14.94 15.97 0.56
N MET A 104 -14.45 17.13 0.13
CA MET A 104 -15.23 18.15 -0.58
C MET A 104 -15.87 17.60 -1.86
N ILE A 105 -15.11 16.90 -2.70
CA ILE A 105 -15.61 16.28 -3.94
C ILE A 105 -16.65 15.19 -3.63
N THR A 106 -16.48 14.45 -2.54
CA THR A 106 -17.40 13.37 -2.16
C THR A 106 -18.73 13.90 -1.65
N GLU A 107 -18.70 15.00 -0.89
CA GLU A 107 -19.88 15.65 -0.35
C GLU A 107 -20.78 16.24 -1.44
N ASP A 108 -20.18 16.67 -2.55
CA ASP A 108 -20.91 17.14 -3.72
C ASP A 108 -20.13 16.82 -5.02
N PRO A 109 -20.49 15.71 -5.69
CA PRO A 109 -19.86 15.28 -6.93
C PRO A 109 -20.03 16.24 -8.12
N SER A 110 -20.88 17.27 -8.01
CA SER A 110 -21.05 18.30 -9.04
C SER A 110 -19.96 19.39 -8.96
N ARG A 111 -19.13 19.37 -7.91
CA ARG A 111 -18.01 20.30 -7.74
C ARG A 111 -16.96 20.11 -8.82
N LEU A 112 -16.28 21.21 -9.12
CA LEU A 112 -15.10 21.18 -9.98
C LEU A 112 -14.01 20.35 -9.29
N PRO A 113 -13.44 19.31 -9.94
CA PRO A 113 -12.32 18.55 -9.38
C PRO A 113 -10.99 19.33 -9.51
N LEU A 114 -11.07 20.66 -9.47
CA LEU A 114 -9.98 21.58 -9.76
C LEU A 114 -9.75 22.45 -8.52
N PHE A 115 -8.68 22.14 -7.81
CA PHE A 115 -8.28 22.82 -6.60
C PHE A 115 -6.90 23.44 -6.75
N MET A 116 -6.62 24.44 -5.92
CA MET A 116 -5.30 24.98 -5.72
C MET A 116 -4.91 24.88 -4.26
N SER A 117 -3.67 24.48 -4.01
CA SER A 117 -3.06 24.47 -2.69
C SER A 117 -1.77 25.28 -2.70
N GLY A 118 -1.55 26.11 -1.68
CA GLY A 118 -0.36 26.96 -1.63
C GLY A 118 -0.45 28.14 -0.69
N PHE A 119 0.57 28.98 -0.76
CA PHE A 119 0.82 30.04 0.20
C PHE A 119 0.75 31.41 -0.46
N HIS A 120 0.28 32.38 0.31
CA HIS A 120 0.50 33.78 0.01
C HIS A 120 1.96 34.14 0.27
N THR A 121 2.56 34.92 -0.64
CA THR A 121 3.92 35.46 -0.46
C THR A 121 3.92 36.80 0.28
N ILE A 122 2.78 37.20 0.85
CA ILE A 122 2.57 38.47 1.53
C ILE A 122 3.05 38.36 2.98
N PRO A 123 3.97 39.23 3.45
CA PRO A 123 4.46 39.25 4.84
C PRO A 123 3.45 39.72 5.90
N SER A 124 2.13 39.74 5.61
CA SER A 124 1.11 40.36 6.48
C SER A 124 0.09 39.34 7.00
N LEU A 125 0.37 38.05 6.84
CA LEU A 125 -0.54 36.95 7.16
C LEU A 125 0.21 35.99 8.09
N PHE A 126 -0.13 36.06 9.38
CA PHE A 126 0.52 35.34 10.47
C PHE A 126 -0.52 34.57 11.30
N PRO A 127 -0.22 33.33 11.72
CA PRO A 127 0.96 32.51 11.39
C PRO A 127 0.93 31.99 9.94
N LEU A 128 1.98 31.28 9.51
CA LEU A 128 2.06 30.66 8.19
C LEU A 128 0.80 29.80 7.94
N HIS A 129 0.17 29.96 6.78
CA HIS A 129 -0.97 29.12 6.42
C HIS A 129 -1.01 28.79 4.93
N CYS A 130 -1.28 27.52 4.64
CA CYS A 130 -1.49 26.99 3.30
C CYS A 130 -2.98 27.03 2.99
N HIS A 131 -3.37 27.73 1.94
CA HIS A 131 -4.73 27.74 1.43
C HIS A 131 -4.99 26.49 0.61
N VAL A 132 -6.15 25.89 0.78
CA VAL A 132 -6.69 24.86 -0.11
C VAL A 132 -8.07 25.33 -0.53
N GLN A 133 -8.23 25.66 -1.81
CA GLN A 133 -9.47 26.22 -2.32
C GLN A 133 -9.77 25.75 -3.74
N ASP A 134 -11.05 25.70 -4.10
CA ASP A 134 -11.49 25.41 -5.46
C ASP A 134 -11.36 26.63 -6.40
N TRP A 135 -11.33 26.39 -7.72
CA TRP A 135 -11.15 27.44 -8.72
C TRP A 135 -12.41 28.28 -9.02
N SER A 136 -13.55 28.07 -8.36
CA SER A 136 -14.77 28.83 -8.66
C SER A 136 -14.67 30.30 -8.32
N LEU A 137 -13.92 30.67 -7.27
CA LEU A 137 -13.73 32.05 -6.79
C LEU A 137 -15.04 32.86 -6.81
N SER A 138 -16.08 32.32 -6.19
CA SER A 138 -17.48 32.73 -6.41
C SER A 138 -18.17 33.35 -5.19
N THR A 139 -17.44 33.58 -4.10
CA THR A 139 -17.99 34.20 -2.88
C THR A 139 -18.05 35.73 -2.97
N ASP A 140 -18.80 36.35 -2.06
CA ASP A 140 -18.89 37.81 -1.94
C ASP A 140 -17.54 38.49 -1.68
N LYS A 141 -16.55 37.75 -1.14
CA LYS A 141 -15.20 38.28 -0.95
C LYS A 141 -14.56 38.68 -2.28
N MET A 142 -14.97 38.09 -3.39
CA MET A 142 -14.46 38.43 -4.71
C MET A 142 -15.00 39.76 -5.25
N PHE A 143 -15.92 40.45 -4.57
CA PHE A 143 -16.25 41.84 -4.92
C PHE A 143 -15.18 42.87 -4.52
N ASN A 144 -14.14 42.43 -3.78
CA ASN A 144 -12.96 43.25 -3.53
C ASN A 144 -11.93 43.10 -4.68
N PRO A 145 -11.60 44.16 -5.43
CA PRO A 145 -10.61 44.12 -6.51
C PRO A 145 -9.26 43.51 -6.11
N ARG A 146 -8.85 43.67 -4.84
CA ARG A 146 -7.56 43.17 -4.34
C ARG A 146 -7.50 41.65 -4.33
N HIS A 147 -8.60 40.96 -4.08
CA HIS A 147 -8.62 39.49 -4.01
C HIS A 147 -8.40 38.83 -5.38
N TRP A 148 -8.79 39.50 -6.48
CA TRP A 148 -8.52 39.03 -7.84
C TRP A 148 -7.03 39.06 -8.21
N LYS A 149 -6.22 39.91 -7.58
CA LYS A 149 -4.79 39.96 -7.89
C LYS A 149 -4.05 38.72 -7.38
N VAL A 150 -4.55 38.06 -6.35
CA VAL A 150 -3.80 37.06 -5.58
C VAL A 150 -3.66 35.71 -6.30
N PRO A 151 -4.74 34.99 -6.69
CA PRO A 151 -4.61 33.66 -7.30
C PRO A 151 -3.91 33.68 -8.68
N PHE A 152 -3.91 34.84 -9.36
CA PHE A 152 -3.43 34.99 -10.74
C PHE A 152 -2.08 35.71 -10.89
N SER A 153 -1.38 35.99 -9.80
CA SER A 153 -0.07 36.67 -9.82
C SER A 153 1.00 35.85 -9.11
N ASN A 154 2.25 36.32 -9.09
CA ASN A 154 3.34 35.66 -8.34
C ASN A 154 3.17 35.78 -6.81
N MET A 155 1.99 36.25 -6.37
CA MET A 155 1.64 36.44 -4.96
C MET A 155 1.08 35.17 -4.32
N PHE A 156 0.87 34.13 -5.12
CA PHE A 156 0.51 32.80 -4.68
C PHE A 156 1.52 31.79 -5.24
N ILE A 157 2.14 31.02 -4.36
CA ILE A 157 3.08 29.95 -4.71
C ILE A 157 2.45 28.62 -4.28
N SER A 158 2.45 27.62 -5.16
CA SER A 158 1.88 26.32 -4.82
C SER A 158 2.67 25.60 -3.75
N LEU A 159 1.97 24.75 -3.00
CA LEU A 159 2.61 23.91 -1.99
C LEU A 159 3.70 23.01 -2.59
N ASP A 160 3.46 22.41 -3.76
CA ASP A 160 4.46 21.56 -4.42
C ASP A 160 5.69 22.35 -4.87
N HIS A 161 5.53 23.57 -5.39
CA HIS A 161 6.67 24.42 -5.73
C HIS A 161 7.49 24.82 -4.50
N VAL A 162 6.83 25.06 -3.36
CA VAL A 162 7.53 25.31 -2.09
C VAL A 162 8.35 24.10 -1.67
N ILE A 163 7.78 22.90 -1.76
CA ILE A 163 8.51 21.66 -1.43
C ILE A 163 9.72 21.51 -2.36
N GLU A 164 9.52 21.58 -3.67
CA GLU A 164 10.59 21.45 -4.67
C GLU A 164 11.72 22.47 -4.44
N GLU A 165 11.39 23.72 -4.16
CA GLU A 165 12.39 24.77 -3.95
C GLU A 165 13.17 24.57 -2.64
N VAL A 166 12.51 24.17 -1.55
CA VAL A 166 13.18 23.83 -0.28
C VAL A 166 14.08 22.62 -0.45
N GLU A 167 13.65 21.58 -1.17
CA GLU A 167 14.47 20.41 -1.46
C GLU A 167 15.70 20.77 -2.30
N ARG A 168 15.51 21.62 -3.32
CA ARG A 168 16.55 22.02 -4.26
C ARG A 168 17.58 22.96 -3.65
N THR A 169 17.16 23.90 -2.81
CA THR A 169 18.00 25.02 -2.35
C THR A 169 18.26 25.04 -0.85
N GLY A 170 17.57 24.20 -0.09
CA GLY A 170 17.67 24.13 1.36
C GLY A 170 16.74 25.09 2.11
N ARG A 171 16.14 26.07 1.43
CA ARG A 171 15.33 27.15 2.04
C ARG A 171 14.42 27.83 1.04
N MET A 172 13.35 28.46 1.49
CA MET A 172 12.58 29.37 0.64
C MET A 172 13.22 30.74 0.51
N SER A 173 13.16 31.32 -0.69
CA SER A 173 13.52 32.71 -0.95
C SER A 173 12.35 33.44 -1.60
N VAL A 174 11.94 34.57 -1.02
CA VAL A 174 10.84 35.40 -1.54
C VAL A 174 11.33 36.79 -1.87
N ASP A 175 11.11 37.23 -3.12
CA ASP A 175 11.38 38.60 -3.54
C ASP A 175 10.24 39.53 -3.10
N THR A 176 10.38 40.10 -1.91
CA THR A 176 9.38 40.99 -1.30
C THR A 176 9.26 42.32 -2.05
N GLU A 177 10.31 42.77 -2.76
CA GLU A 177 10.28 44.03 -3.51
C GLU A 177 9.54 43.87 -4.84
N ALA A 178 9.80 42.77 -5.56
CA ALA A 178 9.01 42.40 -6.74
C ALA A 178 7.53 42.23 -6.37
N TYR A 179 7.24 41.62 -5.23
CA TYR A 179 5.89 41.49 -4.70
C TYR A 179 5.20 42.86 -4.53
N ARG A 180 5.81 43.81 -3.80
CA ARG A 180 5.22 45.14 -3.56
C ARG A 180 4.96 45.89 -4.87
N ARG A 181 5.87 45.74 -5.83
CA ARG A 181 5.75 46.35 -7.16
C ARG A 181 4.58 45.77 -7.95
N ASP A 182 4.44 44.45 -7.97
CA ASP A 182 3.33 43.75 -8.63
C ASP A 182 1.99 44.12 -7.98
N TRP A 183 1.92 44.18 -6.65
CA TRP A 183 0.71 44.56 -5.91
C TRP A 183 0.18 45.94 -6.34
N GLN A 184 1.09 46.91 -6.48
CA GLN A 184 0.77 48.29 -6.82
C GLN A 184 0.49 48.50 -8.31
N THR A 185 1.28 47.87 -9.19
CA THR A 185 1.31 48.25 -10.61
C THR A 185 0.61 47.27 -11.53
N LYS A 186 0.39 46.01 -11.10
CA LYS A 186 -0.19 44.98 -11.97
C LYS A 186 -1.71 45.18 -12.10
N PRO A 187 -2.23 45.34 -13.34
CA PRO A 187 -3.67 45.44 -13.57
C PRO A 187 -4.35 44.08 -13.36
N ILE A 188 -5.63 44.12 -12.98
CA ILE A 188 -6.48 42.93 -12.86
C ILE A 188 -6.76 42.41 -14.26
N ARG A 189 -6.44 41.14 -14.49
CA ARG A 189 -6.60 40.48 -15.78
C ARG A 189 -7.14 39.06 -15.59
N CYS A 190 -8.07 38.65 -16.46
CA CYS A 190 -8.48 37.27 -16.63
C CYS A 190 -7.30 36.45 -17.18
N PRO A 191 -6.83 35.38 -16.52
CA PRO A 191 -5.68 34.59 -16.98
C PRO A 191 -6.00 33.71 -18.20
N VAL A 192 -7.28 33.55 -18.56
CA VAL A 192 -7.73 32.59 -19.58
C VAL A 192 -7.81 33.23 -20.97
N CYS A 193 -8.40 34.43 -21.06
CA CYS A 193 -8.76 35.03 -22.34
C CYS A 193 -7.56 35.64 -23.09
N PRO A 194 -7.32 35.25 -24.36
CA PRO A 194 -6.31 35.87 -25.20
C PRO A 194 -6.85 37.15 -25.85
N GLY A 195 -6.54 38.32 -25.30
CA GLY A 195 -6.96 39.60 -25.91
C GLY A 195 -6.74 40.84 -25.04
N PRO A 196 -6.97 42.05 -25.57
CA PRO A 196 -6.96 43.28 -24.77
C PRO A 196 -8.03 43.18 -23.68
N GLN A 197 -7.56 43.12 -22.45
CA GLN A 197 -8.37 42.93 -21.25
C GLN A 197 -9.24 44.17 -21.03
N ARG A 198 -10.50 43.97 -20.62
CA ARG A 198 -11.33 45.09 -20.12
C ARG A 198 -10.63 45.68 -18.89
N GLN A 199 -10.84 46.97 -18.61
CA GLN A 199 -10.44 47.56 -17.33
C GLN A 199 -11.38 47.03 -16.25
N TRP A 200 -11.02 45.89 -15.66
CA TRP A 200 -11.85 45.22 -14.66
C TRP A 200 -11.80 45.93 -13.30
N GLU A 201 -10.80 46.79 -13.07
CA GLU A 201 -10.65 47.56 -11.83
C GLU A 201 -11.84 48.49 -11.55
N THR A 202 -12.59 48.88 -12.58
CA THR A 202 -13.74 49.78 -12.48
C THR A 202 -15.09 49.06 -12.58
N ASP A 203 -15.11 47.75 -12.90
CA ASP A 203 -16.32 46.93 -13.01
C ASP A 203 -16.05 45.48 -12.58
N ILE A 204 -16.01 45.26 -11.26
CA ILE A 204 -15.73 43.95 -10.65
C ILE A 204 -16.89 42.98 -10.83
N THR A 205 -18.12 43.47 -10.93
CA THR A 205 -19.29 42.62 -11.19
C THR A 205 -19.14 41.95 -12.56
N ALA A 206 -18.77 42.72 -13.59
CA ALA A 206 -18.52 42.16 -14.92
C ALA A 206 -17.34 41.16 -14.93
N LEU A 207 -16.32 41.37 -14.08
CA LEU A 207 -15.23 40.40 -13.91
C LEU A 207 -15.70 39.10 -13.26
N SER A 208 -16.51 39.19 -12.20
CA SER A 208 -17.05 38.03 -11.50
C SER A 208 -17.96 37.20 -12.40
N ASP A 209 -18.85 37.86 -13.15
CA ASP A 209 -19.71 37.17 -14.12
C ASP A 209 -18.88 36.55 -15.26
N HIS A 210 -17.89 37.26 -15.78
CA HIS A 210 -16.96 36.72 -16.78
C HIS A 210 -16.21 35.48 -16.29
N TRP A 211 -15.77 35.47 -15.03
CA TRP A 211 -15.11 34.29 -14.44
C TRP A 211 -16.06 33.11 -14.28
N ARG A 212 -17.33 33.37 -13.93
CA ARG A 212 -18.36 32.34 -13.80
C ARG A 212 -18.58 31.61 -15.14
N ASP A 213 -18.52 32.31 -16.26
CA ASP A 213 -18.62 31.69 -17.59
C ASP A 213 -17.51 30.65 -17.83
N HIS A 214 -16.27 30.96 -17.44
CA HIS A 214 -15.15 29.99 -17.51
C HIS A 214 -15.37 28.79 -16.59
N VAL A 215 -15.84 29.03 -15.36
CA VAL A 215 -16.12 27.98 -14.37
C VAL A 215 -17.18 27.00 -14.88
N GLU A 216 -18.25 27.48 -15.53
CA GLU A 216 -19.28 26.62 -16.12
C GLU A 216 -18.76 25.82 -17.34
N GLU A 217 -17.87 26.41 -18.15
CA GLU A 217 -17.17 25.68 -19.22
C GLU A 217 -16.36 24.51 -18.62
N TRP A 218 -15.60 24.76 -17.55
CA TRP A 218 -14.74 23.74 -16.93
C TRP A 218 -15.50 22.66 -16.18
N LYS A 219 -16.72 22.93 -15.69
CA LYS A 219 -17.59 21.88 -15.16
C LYS A 219 -17.93 20.85 -16.23
N THR A 220 -18.06 21.31 -17.47
CA THR A 220 -18.37 20.47 -18.62
C THR A 220 -17.16 19.72 -19.13
N THR A 221 -16.01 20.40 -19.28
CA THR A 221 -14.78 19.77 -19.83
C THR A 221 -13.98 18.99 -18.80
N LYS A 222 -14.18 19.26 -17.50
CA LYS A 222 -13.36 18.80 -16.38
C LYS A 222 -11.86 19.10 -16.53
N THR A 223 -11.50 20.15 -17.28
CA THR A 223 -10.12 20.53 -17.56
C THR A 223 -9.95 22.05 -17.51
N LEU A 224 -8.83 22.52 -16.93
CA LEU A 224 -8.43 23.94 -16.98
C LEU A 224 -7.70 24.25 -18.30
N PRO A 225 -7.79 25.50 -18.79
CA PRO A 225 -7.11 25.92 -19.99
C PRO A 225 -5.59 26.06 -19.75
N PRO A 226 -4.74 25.85 -20.78
CA PRO A 226 -3.28 25.78 -20.64
C PRO A 226 -2.61 27.01 -19.99
N ASN A 227 -3.30 28.15 -20.05
CA ASN A 227 -2.81 29.45 -19.59
C ASN A 227 -2.96 29.63 -18.07
N VAL A 228 -3.76 28.78 -17.41
CA VAL A 228 -3.84 28.67 -15.95
C VAL A 228 -2.77 27.66 -15.54
N SER A 229 -1.60 28.16 -15.12
CA SER A 229 -0.39 27.34 -14.91
C SER A 229 -0.64 26.05 -14.08
N PRO A 230 -0.21 24.86 -14.57
CA PRO A 230 -0.25 23.59 -13.83
C PRO A 230 0.52 23.64 -12.51
N ALA A 231 1.57 24.47 -12.42
CA ALA A 231 2.36 24.65 -11.22
C ALA A 231 1.58 25.30 -10.05
N ARG A 232 0.32 25.72 -10.26
CA ARG A 232 -0.59 26.26 -9.23
C ARG A 232 -1.82 25.39 -9.01
N GLN A 233 -1.89 24.29 -9.75
CA GLN A 233 -2.97 23.33 -9.65
C GLN A 233 -2.48 22.20 -8.79
N TRP A 234 -3.38 21.75 -7.93
CA TRP A 234 -3.28 20.44 -7.38
C TRP A 234 -4.27 19.59 -8.18
N GLU A 235 -3.75 18.71 -9.04
CA GLU A 235 -4.57 17.62 -9.56
C GLU A 235 -4.56 16.54 -8.48
N PRO A 236 -5.72 16.09 -7.98
CA PRO A 236 -5.74 14.90 -7.17
C PRO A 236 -5.19 13.74 -8.02
N ASN A 237 -3.93 13.38 -7.81
CA ASN A 237 -3.38 12.13 -8.29
C ASN A 237 -3.98 11.03 -7.42
N TYR A 238 -5.26 10.76 -7.65
CA TYR A 238 -5.91 9.64 -7.04
C TYR A 238 -5.13 8.38 -7.41
N PRO A 239 -4.74 7.58 -6.42
CA PRO A 239 -4.13 6.30 -6.74
C PRO A 239 -5.06 5.52 -7.66
N VAL A 240 -4.51 4.97 -8.73
CA VAL A 240 -5.24 4.03 -9.58
C VAL A 240 -4.66 2.66 -9.32
N ILE A 241 -5.49 1.79 -8.75
CA ILE A 241 -5.13 0.40 -8.48
C ILE A 241 -5.51 -0.44 -9.69
N LEU A 242 -4.53 -1.13 -10.24
CA LEU A 242 -4.72 -2.18 -11.21
C LEU A 242 -4.47 -3.55 -10.58
N THR A 243 -5.35 -4.51 -10.83
CA THR A 243 -5.16 -5.90 -10.42
C THR A 243 -5.68 -6.87 -11.48
N THR A 244 -4.95 -7.96 -11.70
CA THR A 244 -5.33 -9.07 -12.59
C THR A 244 -5.57 -10.34 -11.77
N ARG A 245 -6.46 -11.21 -12.24
CA ARG A 245 -6.83 -12.46 -11.57
C ARG A 245 -7.20 -13.56 -12.55
N ARG A 246 -6.82 -14.82 -12.26
CA ARG A 246 -7.29 -16.01 -12.99
C ARG A 246 -8.79 -16.25 -12.86
N ARG A 247 -9.45 -16.63 -13.97
CA ARG A 247 -10.87 -17.04 -13.97
C ARG A 247 -11.04 -18.42 -13.35
N THR A 248 -10.03 -19.27 -13.53
CA THR A 248 -10.03 -20.66 -13.08
C THR A 248 -8.89 -20.88 -12.09
N GLY A 249 -9.23 -21.14 -10.82
CA GLY A 249 -8.26 -21.40 -9.74
C GLY A 249 -8.27 -20.34 -8.63
N PHE A 250 -8.23 -20.82 -7.39
CA PHE A 250 -8.17 -20.07 -6.13
C PHE A 250 -9.20 -18.93 -5.94
N ARG A 251 -10.21 -19.18 -5.10
CA ARG A 251 -11.20 -18.21 -4.63
C ARG A 251 -10.61 -17.19 -3.63
N ILE A 252 -9.54 -16.49 -4.00
CA ILE A 252 -9.11 -15.25 -3.31
C ILE A 252 -9.96 -14.12 -3.89
N GLY A 253 -11.17 -13.91 -3.35
CA GLY A 253 -11.99 -12.73 -3.64
C GLY A 253 -11.22 -11.46 -3.28
N VAL A 254 -11.16 -10.52 -4.21
CA VAL A 254 -10.54 -9.21 -3.98
C VAL A 254 -11.49 -8.09 -4.42
N THR A 255 -12.53 -8.34 -5.21
CA THR A 255 -13.39 -7.23 -5.70
C THR A 255 -14.37 -6.74 -4.65
N ASP A 256 -15.16 -7.63 -4.06
CA ASP A 256 -16.11 -7.24 -3.00
C ASP A 256 -15.32 -6.73 -1.78
N GLU A 257 -14.15 -7.34 -1.55
CA GLU A 257 -13.28 -7.04 -0.44
C GLU A 257 -12.38 -5.81 -0.66
N LEU A 258 -12.27 -5.24 -1.87
CA LEU A 258 -11.64 -3.93 -2.09
C LEU A 258 -12.67 -2.81 -2.24
N ASP A 259 -13.94 -3.11 -2.48
CA ASP A 259 -14.96 -2.09 -2.67
C ASP A 259 -15.15 -1.21 -1.42
N HIS A 260 -14.88 -1.72 -0.22
CA HIS A 260 -14.87 -0.87 0.97
C HIS A 260 -13.77 0.20 0.93
N LEU A 261 -12.66 -0.05 0.22
CA LEU A 261 -11.60 0.95 0.07
C LEU A 261 -12.10 2.18 -0.68
N LYS A 262 -13.06 2.06 -1.61
CA LYS A 262 -13.65 3.24 -2.26
C LYS A 262 -14.42 4.12 -1.28
N ARG A 263 -14.93 3.56 -0.18
CA ARG A 263 -15.57 4.33 0.91
C ARG A 263 -14.53 5.05 1.76
N ASP A 264 -13.43 4.36 2.07
CA ASP A 264 -12.37 4.89 2.95
C ASP A 264 -11.39 5.83 2.23
N PHE A 265 -11.30 5.72 0.90
CA PHE A 265 -10.48 6.52 0.01
C PHE A 265 -11.32 7.04 -1.16
N PRO A 266 -12.13 8.10 -0.94
CA PRO A 266 -12.94 8.65 -2.00
C PRO A 266 -12.08 9.15 -3.16
N GLY A 267 -12.47 8.80 -4.40
CA GLY A 267 -11.72 9.08 -5.63
C GLY A 267 -10.72 7.98 -6.04
N LEU A 268 -10.50 6.95 -5.21
CA LEU A 268 -9.73 5.76 -5.58
C LEU A 268 -10.38 5.04 -6.77
N GLU A 269 -9.65 4.92 -7.88
CA GLU A 269 -10.06 4.10 -9.01
C GLU A 269 -9.46 2.69 -8.87
N ILE A 270 -10.30 1.66 -8.98
CA ILE A 270 -9.86 0.25 -8.93
C ILE A 270 -10.31 -0.45 -10.20
N TYR A 271 -9.35 -0.92 -10.98
CA TYR A 271 -9.57 -1.73 -12.17
C TYR A 271 -9.17 -3.18 -11.90
N CYS A 272 -10.15 -4.08 -11.94
CA CYS A 272 -9.93 -5.52 -11.77
C CYS A 272 -10.26 -6.27 -13.07
N TYR A 273 -9.31 -7.05 -13.57
CA TYR A 273 -9.48 -7.86 -14.78
C TYR A 273 -9.39 -9.36 -14.44
N TYR A 274 -10.41 -10.12 -14.85
CA TYR A 274 -10.46 -11.57 -14.68
C TYR A 274 -10.12 -12.29 -15.98
N THR A 275 -9.02 -13.03 -15.99
CA THR A 275 -8.44 -13.63 -17.18
C THR A 275 -7.47 -14.76 -16.85
N ASP A 276 -7.44 -15.82 -17.66
CA ASP A 276 -6.48 -16.91 -17.48
C ASP A 276 -5.10 -16.62 -18.12
N GLU A 277 -5.04 -15.62 -19.01
CA GLU A 277 -3.85 -15.06 -19.67
C GLU A 277 -3.79 -13.55 -19.42
N TRP A 278 -2.66 -12.86 -19.67
CA TRP A 278 -2.60 -11.41 -19.42
C TRP A 278 -3.69 -10.63 -20.20
N PRO A 279 -4.51 -9.78 -19.56
CA PRO A 279 -5.66 -9.18 -20.23
C PRO A 279 -5.24 -8.02 -21.15
N SER A 280 -6.04 -7.76 -22.18
CA SER A 280 -5.93 -6.50 -22.93
C SER A 280 -6.46 -5.36 -22.06
N ILE A 281 -5.55 -4.60 -21.45
CA ILE A 281 -5.87 -3.46 -20.59
C ILE A 281 -5.84 -2.18 -21.45
N PRO A 282 -6.88 -1.34 -21.41
CA PRO A 282 -6.89 -0.08 -22.14
C PRO A 282 -5.70 0.81 -21.77
N LYS A 283 -5.08 1.43 -22.77
CA LYS A 283 -3.91 2.29 -22.57
C LYS A 283 -4.13 3.39 -21.52
N TYR A 284 -5.32 3.98 -21.46
CA TYR A 284 -5.63 5.02 -20.48
C TYR A 284 -5.59 4.51 -19.02
N VAL A 285 -5.86 3.22 -18.78
CA VAL A 285 -5.74 2.60 -17.45
C VAL A 285 -4.27 2.38 -17.12
N LEU A 286 -3.49 1.84 -18.06
CA LEU A 286 -2.04 1.64 -17.89
C LEU A 286 -1.31 2.95 -17.61
N ASP A 287 -1.63 4.01 -18.36
CA ASP A 287 -1.00 5.33 -18.26
C ASP A 287 -1.30 6.02 -16.91
N LYS A 288 -2.44 5.71 -16.28
CA LYS A 288 -2.85 6.28 -14.99
C LYS A 288 -2.50 5.42 -13.77
N THR A 289 -2.18 4.13 -13.96
CA THR A 289 -1.92 3.19 -12.87
C THR A 289 -0.72 3.62 -12.04
N THR A 290 -0.94 3.84 -10.75
CA THR A 290 0.10 4.16 -9.77
C THR A 290 0.40 3.00 -8.82
N ILE A 291 -0.57 2.10 -8.64
CA ILE A 291 -0.47 0.94 -7.75
C ILE A 291 -0.84 -0.32 -8.51
N PHE A 292 -0.01 -1.36 -8.42
CA PHE A 292 -0.34 -2.69 -8.90
C PHE A 292 -0.50 -3.68 -7.75
N LEU A 293 -1.70 -4.22 -7.56
CA LEU A 293 -1.98 -5.28 -6.60
C LEU A 293 -1.87 -6.65 -7.31
N SER A 294 -0.73 -7.30 -7.13
CA SER A 294 -0.41 -8.61 -7.70
C SER A 294 -1.04 -9.73 -6.88
N THR A 295 -1.89 -10.54 -7.51
CA THR A 295 -2.45 -11.75 -6.88
C THR A 295 -1.64 -13.01 -7.21
N ILE A 296 -1.13 -13.11 -8.44
CA ILE A 296 -0.46 -14.31 -8.97
C ILE A 296 0.67 -14.00 -9.97
N GLU A 297 0.77 -12.77 -10.47
CA GLU A 297 1.68 -12.39 -11.55
C GLU A 297 2.04 -10.90 -11.46
N LEU A 298 3.12 -10.50 -12.16
CA LEU A 298 3.50 -9.10 -12.35
C LEU A 298 3.22 -8.67 -13.79
N PRO A 299 3.05 -7.37 -14.07
CA PRO A 299 2.83 -6.92 -15.42
C PRO A 299 4.01 -7.26 -16.34
N PRO A 300 3.76 -7.80 -17.54
CA PRO A 300 4.81 -8.07 -18.51
C PRO A 300 5.46 -6.76 -18.98
N ASN A 301 6.73 -6.84 -19.40
CA ASN A 301 7.53 -5.71 -19.87
C ASN A 301 6.89 -4.86 -20.98
N GLU A 302 6.07 -5.49 -21.82
CA GLU A 302 5.39 -4.82 -22.94
C GLU A 302 4.28 -3.87 -22.46
N TYR A 303 3.82 -3.99 -21.22
CA TYR A 303 2.82 -3.10 -20.61
C TYR A 303 3.52 -2.04 -19.76
N ALA A 304 3.88 -0.93 -20.40
CA ALA A 304 4.45 0.22 -19.70
C ALA A 304 3.42 0.80 -18.71
N LEU A 305 3.81 0.87 -17.44
CA LEU A 305 3.09 1.56 -16.37
C LEU A 305 3.92 2.79 -15.96
N PRO A 306 3.81 3.92 -16.72
CA PRO A 306 4.73 5.04 -16.59
C PRO A 306 4.63 5.75 -15.22
N ARG A 307 3.47 5.65 -14.56
CA ARG A 307 3.21 6.26 -13.25
C ARG A 307 3.29 5.26 -12.09
N LEU A 308 3.76 4.03 -12.33
CA LEU A 308 3.80 3.01 -11.28
C LEU A 308 4.78 3.39 -10.17
N GLU A 309 4.26 3.50 -8.96
CA GLU A 309 5.02 3.85 -7.75
C GLU A 309 5.08 2.70 -6.74
N TRP A 310 4.10 1.80 -6.78
CA TRP A 310 3.95 0.75 -5.78
C TRP A 310 3.42 -0.56 -6.36
N ILE A 311 4.12 -1.66 -6.09
CA ILE A 311 3.62 -3.02 -6.26
C ILE A 311 3.35 -3.65 -4.89
N HIS A 312 2.14 -4.17 -4.70
CA HIS A 312 1.79 -5.02 -3.56
C HIS A 312 1.61 -6.46 -4.00
N LEU A 313 2.36 -7.38 -3.42
CA LEU A 313 2.17 -8.82 -3.60
C LEU A 313 1.16 -9.32 -2.56
N ALA A 314 0.02 -9.84 -3.02
CA ALA A 314 -1.02 -10.41 -2.15
C ALA A 314 -0.57 -11.69 -1.42
N SER A 315 0.56 -12.26 -1.81
CA SER A 315 1.17 -13.41 -1.13
C SER A 315 2.28 -12.97 -0.16
N SER A 316 2.69 -13.88 0.72
CA SER A 316 3.88 -13.69 1.55
C SER A 316 5.19 -13.92 0.78
N GLY A 317 5.13 -14.60 -0.37
CA GLY A 317 6.29 -14.98 -1.17
C GLY A 317 6.76 -13.86 -2.07
N LEU A 318 8.07 -13.76 -2.28
CA LEU A 318 8.70 -12.78 -3.15
C LEU A 318 9.14 -13.38 -4.49
N ASP A 319 8.75 -14.63 -4.79
CA ASP A 319 9.26 -15.38 -5.95
C ASP A 319 8.94 -14.70 -7.28
N LEU A 320 7.83 -13.96 -7.35
CA LEU A 320 7.46 -13.16 -8.53
C LEU A 320 8.47 -12.06 -8.85
N LEU A 321 9.29 -11.65 -7.87
CA LEU A 321 10.37 -10.68 -8.07
C LEU A 321 11.62 -11.34 -8.65
N ASN A 322 11.74 -12.67 -8.66
CA ASN A 322 12.90 -13.34 -9.23
C ASN A 322 12.96 -13.06 -10.74
N ASN A 323 14.04 -12.40 -11.19
CA ASN A 323 14.22 -11.93 -12.57
C ASN A 323 13.12 -10.97 -13.05
N SER A 324 12.43 -10.30 -12.12
CA SER A 324 11.43 -9.30 -12.47
C SER A 324 12.08 -8.07 -13.10
N PRO A 325 11.50 -7.52 -14.17
CA PRO A 325 12.02 -6.30 -14.79
C PRO A 325 11.93 -5.08 -13.87
N TYR A 326 11.05 -5.14 -12.87
CA TYR A 326 10.85 -4.09 -11.89
C TYR A 326 11.99 -4.00 -10.88
N ASN A 327 12.87 -5.00 -10.80
CA ASN A 327 14.03 -4.98 -9.91
C ASN A 327 15.02 -3.86 -10.24
N HIS A 328 14.99 -3.33 -11.46
CA HIS A 328 15.85 -2.22 -11.90
C HIS A 328 15.29 -0.83 -11.59
N ARG A 329 14.11 -0.72 -10.98
CA ARG A 329 13.44 0.54 -10.64
C ARG A 329 13.70 0.89 -9.16
N PRO A 330 14.72 1.70 -8.83
CA PRO A 330 15.02 2.06 -7.43
C PRO A 330 13.95 2.96 -6.79
N ASP A 331 13.14 3.63 -7.62
CA ASP A 331 12.02 4.47 -7.23
C ASP A 331 10.75 3.67 -6.91
N LEU A 332 10.69 2.41 -7.35
CA LEU A 332 9.52 1.55 -7.18
C LEU A 332 9.53 0.89 -5.80
N ARG A 333 8.45 1.09 -5.06
CA ARG A 333 8.25 0.42 -3.78
C ARG A 333 7.58 -0.93 -4.01
N VAL A 334 8.11 -1.99 -3.40
CA VAL A 334 7.48 -3.32 -3.44
C VAL A 334 7.21 -3.79 -2.01
N THR A 335 5.98 -4.24 -1.77
CA THR A 335 5.57 -4.79 -0.47
C THR A 335 4.88 -6.13 -0.64
N SER A 336 4.80 -6.92 0.42
CA SER A 336 4.07 -8.19 0.42
C SER A 336 3.04 -8.27 1.55
N SER A 337 2.16 -9.26 1.44
CA SER A 337 1.22 -9.65 2.49
C SER A 337 1.82 -10.64 3.49
N THR A 338 3.13 -10.53 3.77
CA THR A 338 3.80 -11.32 4.81
C THR A 338 3.08 -11.16 6.15
N GLY A 339 2.68 -12.28 6.74
CA GLY A 339 1.90 -12.33 7.98
C GLY A 339 0.46 -12.82 7.81
N SER A 340 -0.15 -12.60 6.63
CA SER A 340 -1.56 -12.93 6.35
C SER A 340 -1.93 -14.39 6.62
N GLY A 341 -1.03 -15.34 6.29
CA GLY A 341 -1.22 -16.78 6.49
C GLY A 341 -0.36 -17.40 7.60
N SER A 342 0.38 -16.62 8.40
CA SER A 342 1.39 -17.17 9.32
C SER A 342 0.80 -18.09 10.40
N ALA A 343 -0.38 -17.76 10.93
CA ALA A 343 -1.06 -18.59 11.92
C ALA A 343 -1.53 -19.93 11.32
N ALA A 344 -2.17 -19.90 10.15
CA ALA A 344 -2.64 -21.09 9.45
C ALA A 344 -1.49 -22.03 9.09
N LEU A 345 -0.39 -21.49 8.56
CA LEU A 345 0.83 -22.25 8.26
C LEU A 345 1.41 -22.92 9.51
N ALA A 346 1.41 -22.22 10.65
CA ALA A 346 1.90 -22.77 11.90
C ALA A 346 1.00 -23.89 12.46
N GLU A 347 -0.32 -23.74 12.33
CA GLU A 347 -1.29 -24.79 12.67
C GLU A 347 -1.14 -26.00 11.76
N PHE A 348 -0.96 -25.78 10.47
CA PHE A 348 -0.73 -26.84 9.49
C PHE A 348 0.56 -27.61 9.79
N ALA A 349 1.64 -26.91 10.12
CA ALA A 349 2.90 -27.54 10.50
C ALA A 349 2.74 -28.41 11.75
N LEU A 350 2.13 -27.86 12.80
CA LEU A 350 1.88 -28.58 14.05
C LEU A 350 0.99 -29.81 13.84
N MET A 351 -0.11 -29.65 13.10
CA MET A 351 -1.04 -30.73 12.76
C MET A 351 -0.32 -31.89 12.09
N ASN A 352 0.47 -31.61 11.04
CA ASN A 352 1.19 -32.66 10.32
C ASN A 352 2.27 -33.32 11.17
N THR A 353 2.97 -32.56 12.03
CA THR A 353 3.88 -33.15 13.01
C THR A 353 3.14 -34.12 13.95
N MET A 354 1.96 -33.77 14.46
CA MET A 354 1.15 -34.66 15.31
C MET A 354 0.67 -35.92 14.56
N ILE A 355 0.21 -35.76 13.32
CA ILE A 355 -0.23 -36.86 12.46
C ILE A 355 0.90 -37.86 12.25
N LEU A 356 2.10 -37.37 11.91
CA LEU A 356 3.27 -38.19 11.63
C LEU A 356 3.88 -38.79 12.91
N SER A 357 3.94 -38.04 14.02
CA SER A 357 4.49 -38.55 15.30
C SER A 357 3.64 -39.66 15.95
N ARG A 358 2.40 -39.83 15.47
CA ARG A 358 1.44 -40.85 15.89
C ARG A 358 1.13 -41.88 14.80
N ASN A 359 1.87 -41.86 13.68
CA ASN A 359 1.68 -42.74 12.51
C ASN A 359 0.20 -42.89 12.09
N ILE A 360 -0.53 -41.77 12.10
CA ILE A 360 -1.93 -41.73 11.65
C ILE A 360 -2.10 -42.21 10.20
N PRO A 361 -1.18 -41.96 9.25
CA PRO A 361 -1.31 -42.50 7.89
C PRO A 361 -1.51 -44.03 7.86
N THR A 362 -0.75 -44.77 8.68
CA THR A 362 -0.91 -46.23 8.80
C THR A 362 -2.26 -46.59 9.41
N ALA A 363 -2.72 -45.84 10.42
CA ALA A 363 -4.05 -46.06 11.01
C ALA A 363 -5.18 -45.85 10.00
N LEU A 364 -5.08 -44.84 9.12
CA LEU A 364 -6.05 -44.61 8.04
C LEU A 364 -6.03 -45.73 6.99
N GLN A 365 -4.86 -46.27 6.64
CA GLN A 365 -4.77 -47.44 5.76
C GLN A 365 -5.42 -48.68 6.37
N ASN A 366 -5.20 -48.93 7.67
CA ASN A 366 -5.83 -50.04 8.38
C ASN A 366 -7.35 -49.85 8.47
N GLN A 367 -7.82 -48.62 8.72
CA GLN A 367 -9.24 -48.27 8.69
C GLN A 367 -9.86 -48.58 7.32
N ALA A 368 -9.23 -48.17 6.22
CA ALA A 368 -9.70 -48.46 4.87
C ALA A 368 -9.78 -49.97 4.55
N LYS A 369 -8.94 -50.78 5.21
CA LYS A 369 -8.93 -52.24 5.12
C LYS A 369 -9.83 -52.93 6.16
N HIS A 370 -10.53 -52.15 7.01
CA HIS A 370 -11.33 -52.64 8.13
C HIS A 370 -10.53 -53.50 9.13
N GLN A 371 -9.26 -53.14 9.36
CA GLN A 371 -8.34 -53.87 10.22
C GLN A 371 -8.13 -53.15 11.55
N TRP A 372 -8.39 -53.84 12.66
CA TRP A 372 -7.99 -53.41 14.00
C TRP A 372 -6.60 -53.96 14.31
N ALA A 373 -5.56 -53.23 13.88
CA ALA A 373 -4.16 -53.64 14.01
C ALA A 373 -3.38 -52.66 14.91
N PRO A 374 -3.27 -52.93 16.23
CA PRO A 374 -2.46 -52.13 17.13
C PRO A 374 -1.02 -52.07 16.63
N GLN A 375 -0.49 -50.87 16.45
CA GLN A 375 0.90 -50.67 16.07
C GLN A 375 1.80 -50.76 17.32
N PRO A 376 3.08 -51.14 17.17
CA PRO A 376 4.02 -51.14 18.29
C PRO A 376 4.10 -49.77 18.96
N LEU A 377 3.89 -49.73 20.29
CA LEU A 377 3.93 -48.49 21.08
C LEU A 377 5.27 -47.76 21.03
N MET A 378 6.36 -48.49 20.73
CA MET A 378 7.74 -47.97 20.77
C MET A 378 8.06 -46.89 19.73
N GLY A 379 7.17 -46.63 18.76
CA GLY A 379 7.38 -45.60 17.72
C GLY A 379 6.67 -44.26 17.98
N TYR A 380 5.79 -44.16 18.97
CA TYR A 380 4.95 -42.97 19.17
C TYR A 380 5.60 -41.95 20.08
N ARG A 381 5.64 -40.70 19.62
CA ARG A 381 6.18 -39.57 20.39
C ARG A 381 5.11 -38.50 20.59
N THR A 382 5.06 -37.97 21.80
CA THR A 382 4.27 -36.76 22.10
C THR A 382 5.04 -35.53 21.63
N VAL A 383 4.34 -34.46 21.28
CA VAL A 383 4.96 -33.23 20.78
C VAL A 383 5.95 -32.64 21.81
N SER A 384 5.63 -32.71 23.10
CA SER A 384 6.50 -32.22 24.18
C SER A 384 7.85 -32.93 24.28
N GLN A 385 7.98 -34.14 23.72
CA GLN A 385 9.24 -34.89 23.70
C GLN A 385 10.12 -34.54 22.50
N LEU A 386 9.60 -33.81 21.51
CA LEU A 386 10.30 -33.54 20.26
C LEU A 386 11.19 -32.30 20.37
N SER A 387 12.39 -32.41 19.82
CA SER A 387 13.22 -31.26 19.46
C SER A 387 12.84 -30.76 18.07
N VAL A 388 12.46 -29.50 17.95
CA VAL A 388 11.92 -28.89 16.73
C VAL A 388 12.89 -27.85 16.19
N GLY A 389 13.40 -28.14 14.99
CA GLY A 389 14.24 -27.26 14.21
C GLY A 389 13.42 -26.44 13.23
N ILE A 390 13.60 -25.12 13.21
CA ILE A 390 12.94 -24.22 12.26
C ILE A 390 13.99 -23.54 11.38
N LEU A 391 13.95 -23.76 10.06
CA LEU A 391 14.74 -23.00 9.10
C LEU A 391 13.91 -21.81 8.59
N GLY A 392 14.32 -20.60 8.97
CA GLY A 392 13.58 -19.36 8.70
C GLY A 392 12.79 -18.89 9.92
N PHE A 393 13.28 -17.85 10.60
CA PHE A 393 12.68 -17.33 11.84
C PHE A 393 12.01 -15.94 11.66
N GLY A 394 11.27 -15.80 10.56
CA GLY A 394 10.37 -14.67 10.31
C GLY A 394 8.99 -14.86 10.97
N SER A 395 7.97 -14.15 10.45
CA SER A 395 6.59 -14.23 10.95
C SER A 395 6.05 -15.66 11.07
N ILE A 396 6.28 -16.50 10.05
CA ILE A 396 5.85 -17.91 10.05
C ILE A 396 6.60 -18.72 11.12
N GLY A 397 7.94 -18.65 11.11
CA GLY A 397 8.78 -19.40 12.06
C GLY A 397 8.51 -19.05 13.52
N GLN A 398 8.21 -17.79 13.82
CA GLN A 398 7.82 -17.35 15.16
C GLN A 398 6.47 -17.94 15.59
N GLN A 399 5.46 -17.91 14.73
CA GLN A 399 4.15 -18.52 15.00
C GLN A 399 4.22 -20.05 15.18
N VAL A 400 5.10 -20.72 14.42
CA VAL A 400 5.43 -22.14 14.60
C VAL A 400 6.07 -22.36 15.98
N ALA A 401 7.11 -21.60 16.31
CA ALA A 401 7.82 -21.74 17.57
C ALA A 401 6.91 -21.53 18.79
N GLU A 402 6.06 -20.50 18.78
CA GLU A 402 5.11 -20.22 19.87
C GLU A 402 4.22 -21.44 20.19
N ARG A 403 3.70 -22.11 19.16
CA ARG A 403 2.81 -23.26 19.31
C ARG A 403 3.53 -24.51 19.82
N PHE A 404 4.73 -24.79 19.30
CA PHE A 404 5.53 -25.92 19.77
C PHE A 404 6.03 -25.72 21.21
N LEU A 405 6.47 -24.51 21.56
CA LEU A 405 6.83 -24.15 22.94
C LEU A 405 5.64 -24.27 23.89
N ALA A 406 4.45 -23.81 23.48
CA ALA A 406 3.23 -23.94 24.28
C ALA A 406 2.86 -25.41 24.57
N LEU A 407 3.32 -26.35 23.74
CA LEU A 407 3.16 -27.79 23.93
C LEU A 407 4.37 -28.47 24.58
N GLY A 408 5.37 -27.71 25.02
CA GLY A 408 6.53 -28.20 25.78
C GLY A 408 7.69 -28.73 24.95
N SER A 409 7.68 -28.55 23.62
CA SER A 409 8.81 -28.94 22.77
C SER A 409 10.02 -28.03 23.00
N LYS A 410 11.23 -28.55 22.73
CA LYS A 410 12.43 -27.71 22.62
C LYS A 410 12.52 -27.14 21.23
N VAL A 411 12.60 -25.82 21.08
CA VAL A 411 12.64 -25.17 19.76
C VAL A 411 14.00 -24.52 19.51
N THR A 412 14.63 -24.93 18.41
CA THR A 412 15.84 -24.28 17.86
C THR A 412 15.49 -23.71 16.50
N ALA A 413 15.85 -22.47 16.23
CA ALA A 413 15.63 -21.83 14.94
C ALA A 413 16.95 -21.38 14.33
N MET A 414 17.01 -21.28 13.00
CA MET A 414 18.17 -20.79 12.26
C MET A 414 17.77 -19.72 11.24
N ASN A 415 18.54 -18.62 11.19
CA ASN A 415 18.31 -17.48 10.29
C ASN A 415 19.64 -16.79 9.92
N PRO A 416 19.82 -16.17 8.74
CA PRO A 416 21.08 -15.53 8.35
C PRO A 416 21.52 -14.39 9.28
N LYS A 417 20.57 -13.63 9.83
CA LYS A 417 20.86 -12.50 10.73
C LYS A 417 21.18 -12.91 12.18
N GLY A 418 21.04 -14.19 12.54
CA GLY A 418 21.16 -14.64 13.93
C GLY A 418 20.08 -14.05 14.84
N LEU A 419 20.38 -13.89 16.13
CA LEU A 419 19.51 -13.32 17.16
C LEU A 419 19.06 -11.89 16.78
N PRO A 420 17.76 -11.61 16.57
CA PRO A 420 17.26 -10.24 16.57
C PRO A 420 17.46 -9.65 17.96
N GLN A 421 18.01 -8.44 18.01
CA GLN A 421 18.27 -7.70 19.25
C GLN A 421 16.97 -7.16 19.91
N SER A 422 15.76 -7.44 19.39
CA SER A 422 14.53 -6.80 19.87
C SER A 422 13.18 -7.52 19.69
N SER A 423 13.11 -8.80 19.27
CA SER A 423 11.79 -9.40 18.94
C SER A 423 11.09 -10.16 20.05
N ALA A 424 11.75 -10.43 21.19
CA ALA A 424 11.06 -10.99 22.34
C ALA A 424 10.56 -9.84 23.21
N THR A 425 9.26 -9.57 23.16
CA THR A 425 8.60 -8.82 24.24
C THR A 425 8.99 -9.51 25.56
N PRO A 426 9.51 -8.80 26.57
CA PRO A 426 9.84 -9.41 27.85
C PRO A 426 8.66 -10.23 28.39
N GLY A 427 8.87 -11.53 28.63
CA GLY A 427 7.82 -12.47 29.05
C GLY A 427 7.13 -13.26 27.92
N SER A 428 7.48 -13.04 26.65
CA SER A 428 7.02 -13.88 25.53
C SER A 428 7.73 -15.24 25.54
N ARG A 429 6.99 -16.33 25.28
CA ARG A 429 7.56 -17.69 25.10
C ARG A 429 8.67 -17.73 24.05
N LEU A 430 8.66 -16.81 23.08
CA LEU A 430 9.71 -16.71 22.06
C LEU A 430 11.12 -16.50 22.64
N SER A 431 11.26 -16.02 23.88
CA SER A 431 12.57 -15.94 24.57
C SER A 431 13.18 -17.31 24.86
N GLU A 432 12.39 -18.39 24.82
CA GLU A 432 12.85 -19.76 25.02
C GLU A 432 13.43 -20.40 23.74
N VAL A 433 13.28 -19.75 22.58
CA VAL A 433 13.82 -20.26 21.31
C VAL A 433 15.34 -20.12 21.30
N LYS A 434 16.04 -21.23 21.07
CA LYS A 434 17.47 -21.19 20.78
C LYS A 434 17.67 -20.77 19.32
N LEU A 435 18.01 -19.50 19.09
CA LEU A 435 18.23 -18.97 17.74
C LEU A 435 19.70 -19.01 17.35
N LEU A 436 19.99 -19.68 16.23
CA LEU A 436 21.31 -19.85 15.65
C LEU A 436 21.45 -19.02 14.38
N ARG A 437 22.69 -18.59 14.12
CA ARG A 437 23.06 -17.94 12.86
C ARG A 437 23.35 -18.99 11.79
N ALA A 438 22.90 -18.73 10.56
CA ALA A 438 23.19 -19.60 9.41
C ALA A 438 24.60 -19.30 8.86
N ASP A 439 25.62 -19.94 9.44
CA ASP A 439 27.03 -19.74 9.09
C ASP A 439 27.59 -20.92 8.25
N GLY A 440 26.96 -21.18 7.11
CA GLY A 440 27.37 -22.21 6.16
C GLY A 440 26.85 -23.63 6.45
N LYS A 441 27.25 -24.59 5.60
CA LYS A 441 26.71 -25.95 5.58
C LYS A 441 27.06 -26.77 6.82
N ASP A 442 28.24 -26.58 7.43
CA ASP A 442 28.61 -27.32 8.65
C ASP A 442 27.80 -26.91 9.87
N ALA A 443 27.55 -25.60 10.03
CA ALA A 443 26.66 -25.09 11.06
C ALA A 443 25.22 -25.61 10.87
N LEU A 444 24.75 -25.65 9.62
CA LEU A 444 23.46 -26.24 9.27
C LEU A 444 23.39 -27.71 9.67
N ARG A 445 24.38 -28.54 9.31
CA ARG A 445 24.40 -29.96 9.69
C ARG A 445 24.46 -30.17 11.20
N ALA A 446 25.25 -29.36 11.91
CA ALA A 446 25.30 -29.40 13.38
C ALA A 446 23.94 -29.08 14.01
N PHE A 447 23.20 -28.12 13.43
CA PHE A 447 21.83 -27.82 13.81
C PHE A 447 20.89 -29.01 13.56
N LEU A 448 20.96 -29.63 12.37
CA LEU A 448 20.08 -30.72 11.95
C LEU A 448 20.20 -31.98 12.82
N ARG A 449 21.42 -32.32 13.28
CA ARG A 449 21.70 -33.53 14.10
C ARG A 449 20.88 -33.69 15.38
N ASN A 450 20.24 -32.61 15.85
CA ASN A 450 19.49 -32.60 17.11
C ASN A 450 18.00 -32.30 16.91
N GLN A 451 17.46 -32.44 15.70
CA GLN A 451 16.06 -32.11 15.41
C GLN A 451 15.26 -33.37 15.10
N ASP A 452 14.28 -33.68 15.95
CA ASP A 452 13.30 -34.72 15.67
C ASP A 452 12.31 -34.29 14.58
N VAL A 453 12.10 -32.98 14.45
CA VAL A 453 11.22 -32.35 13.48
C VAL A 453 11.96 -31.19 12.84
N LEU A 454 12.00 -31.14 11.52
CA LEU A 454 12.51 -30.02 10.73
C LEU A 454 11.36 -29.31 10.02
N ILE A 455 11.11 -28.06 10.38
CA ILE A 455 10.14 -27.19 9.71
C ILE A 455 10.89 -26.26 8.75
N LEU A 456 10.54 -26.32 7.47
CA LEU A 456 11.04 -25.40 6.45
C LEU A 456 10.08 -24.22 6.30
N ALA A 457 10.54 -23.02 6.68
CA ALA A 457 9.82 -21.75 6.64
C ALA A 457 10.68 -20.62 6.03
N ALA A 458 11.76 -20.97 5.32
CA ALA A 458 12.71 -20.04 4.73
C ALA A 458 12.26 -19.60 3.32
N PRO A 459 12.57 -18.37 2.89
CA PRO A 459 12.32 -17.96 1.51
C PRO A 459 13.21 -18.74 0.52
N LEU A 460 12.73 -18.92 -0.71
CA LEU A 460 13.57 -19.42 -1.81
C LEU A 460 14.38 -18.27 -2.41
N THR A 461 15.70 -18.38 -2.32
CA THR A 461 16.69 -17.47 -2.89
C THR A 461 17.76 -18.30 -3.61
N PRO A 462 18.66 -17.68 -4.39
CA PRO A 462 19.80 -18.41 -4.97
C PRO A 462 20.64 -19.15 -3.91
N GLU A 463 20.75 -18.61 -2.70
CA GLU A 463 21.52 -19.19 -1.60
C GLU A 463 20.77 -20.31 -0.86
N THR A 464 19.43 -20.33 -0.89
CA THR A 464 18.62 -21.35 -0.20
C THR A 464 18.06 -22.43 -1.13
N ALA A 465 18.20 -22.27 -2.45
CA ALA A 465 17.90 -23.32 -3.41
C ALA A 465 18.78 -24.56 -3.14
N GLY A 466 18.16 -25.73 -2.97
CA GLY A 466 18.85 -26.97 -2.60
C GLY A 466 19.54 -26.91 -1.24
N LEU A 467 19.07 -26.05 -0.31
CA LEU A 467 19.66 -25.91 1.02
C LEU A 467 19.66 -27.24 1.78
N ILE A 468 18.61 -28.06 1.61
CA ILE A 468 18.48 -29.39 2.19
C ILE A 468 18.77 -30.42 1.11
N SER A 469 20.06 -30.69 0.90
CA SER A 469 20.53 -31.74 -0.01
C SER A 469 20.57 -33.11 0.68
N ARG A 470 20.95 -34.15 -0.07
CA ARG A 470 21.24 -35.49 0.47
C ARG A 470 22.09 -35.49 1.75
N GLN A 471 23.17 -34.70 1.81
CA GLN A 471 24.07 -34.66 2.98
C GLN A 471 23.41 -34.02 4.21
N GLU A 472 22.52 -33.05 3.98
CA GLU A 472 21.75 -32.42 5.05
C GLU A 472 20.65 -33.37 5.56
N LEU A 473 19.99 -34.10 4.66
CA LEU A 473 19.02 -35.14 5.02
C LEU A 473 19.66 -36.26 5.84
N GLU A 474 20.86 -36.72 5.46
CA GLU A 474 21.62 -37.74 6.20
C GLU A 474 22.01 -37.28 7.62
N SER A 475 22.16 -35.97 7.80
CA SER A 475 22.54 -35.40 9.10
C SER A 475 21.39 -35.38 10.10
N LEU A 476 20.14 -35.59 9.67
CA LEU A 476 19.00 -35.68 10.57
C LEU A 476 19.04 -36.99 11.39
N PRO A 477 18.50 -36.98 12.62
CA PRO A 477 18.31 -38.20 13.39
C PRO A 477 17.44 -39.23 12.64
N ARG A 478 17.66 -40.52 12.94
CA ARG A 478 16.73 -41.57 12.52
C ARG A 478 15.32 -41.26 13.02
N ASN A 479 14.33 -41.54 12.20
CA ASN A 479 12.92 -41.25 12.42
C ASN A 479 12.58 -39.75 12.50
N ALA A 480 13.44 -38.84 12.01
CA ALA A 480 13.10 -37.43 11.92
C ALA A 480 11.91 -37.17 10.98
N ILE A 481 11.13 -36.14 11.29
CA ILE A 481 9.99 -35.68 10.48
C ILE A 481 10.37 -34.38 9.78
N ILE A 482 10.04 -34.25 8.49
CA ILE A 482 10.22 -32.99 7.74
C ILE A 482 8.84 -32.41 7.40
N VAL A 483 8.67 -31.11 7.62
CA VAL A 483 7.47 -30.39 7.19
C VAL A 483 7.89 -29.20 6.32
N ASN A 484 7.52 -29.23 5.04
CA ASN A 484 7.79 -28.14 4.12
C ASN A 484 6.52 -27.33 3.84
N ILE A 485 6.50 -26.11 4.40
CA ILE A 485 5.46 -25.10 4.23
C ILE A 485 6.04 -23.81 3.59
N ALA A 486 7.21 -23.95 2.97
CA ALA A 486 7.95 -22.84 2.37
C ALA A 486 7.93 -22.95 0.84
N ARG A 487 8.95 -23.58 0.25
CA ARG A 487 9.08 -23.80 -1.19
C ARG A 487 9.69 -25.18 -1.44
N GLY A 488 9.20 -25.89 -2.45
CA GLY A 488 9.74 -27.20 -2.82
C GLY A 488 11.25 -27.20 -3.13
N PRO A 489 11.75 -26.26 -3.96
CA PRO A 489 13.17 -26.24 -4.37
C PRO A 489 14.19 -25.98 -3.25
N LEU A 490 13.77 -25.78 -1.99
CA LEU A 490 14.67 -25.78 -0.83
C LEU A 490 15.24 -27.18 -0.54
N LEU A 491 14.58 -28.22 -1.04
CA LEU A 491 14.76 -29.62 -0.65
C LEU A 491 15.02 -30.50 -1.87
N ASP A 492 16.00 -31.38 -1.77
CA ASP A 492 16.21 -32.47 -2.73
C ASP A 492 15.16 -33.56 -2.51
N GLU A 493 14.07 -33.50 -3.28
CA GLU A 493 12.94 -34.42 -3.18
C GLU A 493 13.27 -35.87 -3.57
N GLN A 494 14.25 -36.05 -4.46
CA GLN A 494 14.69 -37.40 -4.85
C GLN A 494 15.43 -38.06 -3.68
N ALA A 495 16.38 -37.34 -3.07
CA ALA A 495 17.07 -37.84 -1.89
C ALA A 495 16.10 -38.03 -0.71
N LEU A 496 15.13 -37.14 -0.54
CA LEU A 496 14.07 -37.27 0.46
C LEU A 496 13.31 -38.60 0.30
N ALA A 497 12.85 -38.91 -0.92
CA ALA A 497 12.12 -40.14 -1.20
C ALA A 497 12.95 -41.39 -0.84
N GLU A 498 14.25 -41.40 -1.16
CA GLU A 498 15.15 -42.51 -0.81
C GLU A 498 15.28 -42.71 0.71
N TYR A 499 15.46 -41.63 1.48
CA TYR A 499 15.59 -41.71 2.94
C TYR A 499 14.28 -42.04 3.66
N LEU A 500 13.13 -41.71 3.07
CA LEU A 500 11.83 -42.15 3.56
C LEU A 500 11.59 -43.63 3.25
N GLN A 501 11.93 -44.06 2.03
CA GLN A 501 11.76 -45.44 1.59
C GLN A 501 12.63 -46.42 2.38
N ASN A 502 13.87 -46.03 2.72
CA ASN A 502 14.77 -46.86 3.50
C ASN A 502 14.55 -46.78 5.03
N GLY A 503 13.56 -45.99 5.48
CA GLY A 503 13.19 -45.83 6.89
C GLY A 503 14.19 -45.05 7.74
N HIS A 504 15.13 -44.31 7.14
CA HIS A 504 15.97 -43.37 7.88
C HIS A 504 15.12 -42.20 8.40
N LEU A 505 14.25 -41.62 7.56
CA LEU A 505 13.30 -40.60 7.96
C LEU A 505 11.96 -41.21 8.35
N GLY A 506 11.36 -40.66 9.41
CA GLY A 506 10.10 -41.16 9.98
C GLY A 506 8.88 -40.73 9.17
N GLY A 507 8.95 -39.58 8.49
CA GLY A 507 7.92 -39.12 7.58
C GLY A 507 8.15 -37.70 7.06
N ALA A 508 7.37 -37.31 6.07
CA ALA A 508 7.39 -35.95 5.52
C ALA A 508 5.98 -35.42 5.24
N ALA A 509 5.75 -34.15 5.51
CA ALA A 509 4.56 -33.42 5.07
C ALA A 509 4.99 -32.29 4.13
N LEU A 510 4.52 -32.35 2.88
CA LEU A 510 4.90 -31.44 1.80
C LEU A 510 3.64 -30.72 1.30
N ASP A 511 3.49 -29.45 1.66
CA ASP A 511 2.45 -28.60 1.06
C ASP A 511 2.91 -27.98 -0.26
N VAL A 512 4.22 -27.99 -0.49
CA VAL A 512 4.89 -27.42 -1.66
C VAL A 512 5.89 -28.44 -2.20
N VAL A 513 6.07 -28.43 -3.51
CA VAL A 513 6.98 -29.34 -4.23
C VAL A 513 7.76 -28.57 -5.30
N SER A 514 8.82 -29.18 -5.83
CA SER A 514 9.81 -28.50 -6.67
C SER A 514 9.23 -28.08 -8.00
N GLU A 515 8.32 -28.89 -8.54
CA GLU A 515 7.48 -28.57 -9.68
C GLU A 515 6.01 -28.75 -9.27
N GLU A 516 5.25 -27.66 -9.29
CA GLU A 516 3.82 -27.65 -8.95
C GLU A 516 2.97 -27.56 -10.23
N PRO A 517 2.01 -28.48 -10.45
CA PRO A 517 1.60 -29.58 -9.58
C PRO A 517 2.59 -30.76 -9.57
N LEU A 518 2.64 -31.51 -8.46
CA LEU A 518 3.51 -32.68 -8.34
C LEU A 518 3.27 -33.68 -9.47
N ASN A 519 4.35 -34.12 -10.11
CA ASN A 519 4.28 -35.10 -11.19
C ASN A 519 3.55 -36.38 -10.73
N ALA A 520 2.59 -36.85 -11.53
CA ALA A 520 1.79 -38.03 -11.23
C ALA A 520 2.60 -39.34 -11.10
N ARG A 521 3.84 -39.37 -11.61
CA ARG A 521 4.78 -40.50 -11.48
C ARG A 521 5.77 -40.34 -10.33
N SER A 522 5.65 -39.29 -9.52
CA SER A 522 6.53 -39.07 -8.38
C SER A 522 6.37 -40.21 -7.37
N PRO A 523 7.47 -40.82 -6.87
CA PRO A 523 7.39 -41.88 -5.86
C PRO A 523 6.83 -41.37 -4.53
N LEU A 524 6.86 -40.06 -4.28
CA LEU A 524 6.33 -39.44 -3.07
C LEU A 524 4.84 -39.75 -2.85
N TRP A 525 4.06 -39.98 -3.92
CA TRP A 525 2.65 -40.34 -3.83
C TRP A 525 2.41 -41.68 -3.13
N ASP A 526 3.31 -42.64 -3.29
CA ASP A 526 3.13 -44.03 -2.86
C ASP A 526 3.76 -44.32 -1.48
N LEU A 527 4.53 -43.38 -0.93
CA LEU A 527 5.22 -43.57 0.34
C LEU A 527 4.23 -43.46 1.52
N PRO A 528 4.14 -44.49 2.39
CA PRO A 528 3.11 -44.56 3.44
C PRO A 528 3.32 -43.55 4.58
N ASN A 529 4.50 -42.93 4.66
CA ASN A 529 4.90 -41.94 5.65
C ASN A 529 5.02 -40.52 5.05
N VAL A 530 4.40 -40.28 3.88
CA VAL A 530 4.36 -38.97 3.24
C VAL A 530 2.93 -38.43 3.21
N ILE A 531 2.79 -37.14 3.49
CA ILE A 531 1.56 -36.37 3.32
C ILE A 531 1.82 -35.29 2.28
N ILE A 532 1.04 -35.29 1.21
CA ILE A 532 1.12 -34.27 0.15
C ILE A 532 -0.18 -33.47 0.17
N THR A 533 -0.06 -32.16 0.23
CA THR A 533 -1.21 -31.24 0.10
C THR A 533 -0.94 -30.23 -1.02
N PRO A 534 -1.98 -29.81 -1.77
CA PRO A 534 -1.79 -29.02 -2.98
C PRO A 534 -1.69 -27.51 -2.68
N HIS A 535 -0.65 -27.10 -1.94
CA HIS A 535 -0.37 -25.70 -1.62
C HIS A 535 -1.53 -24.99 -0.90
N ILE A 536 -2.04 -25.62 0.16
CA ILE A 536 -3.22 -25.16 0.93
C ILE A 536 -2.88 -24.74 2.36
N ALA A 537 -1.65 -24.89 2.85
CA ALA A 537 -1.32 -24.71 4.27
C ALA A 537 -1.62 -23.28 4.79
N ALA A 538 -1.57 -22.27 3.93
CA ALA A 538 -1.90 -20.89 4.30
C ALA A 538 -3.42 -20.57 4.21
N MET A 539 -4.20 -21.44 3.56
CA MET A 539 -5.58 -21.16 3.19
C MET A 539 -6.49 -21.24 4.41
N HIS A 540 -7.25 -20.17 4.65
CA HIS A 540 -8.27 -20.10 5.69
C HIS A 540 -9.34 -19.07 5.30
N ASN A 541 -10.49 -19.11 5.98
CA ASN A 541 -11.66 -18.27 5.67
C ASN A 541 -11.43 -16.75 5.82
N LYS A 542 -10.34 -16.33 6.48
CA LYS A 542 -9.93 -14.93 6.68
C LYS A 542 -8.67 -14.53 5.93
N TYR A 543 -8.17 -15.37 5.03
CA TYR A 543 -6.92 -15.11 4.32
C TYR A 543 -6.98 -13.79 3.52
N ASN A 544 -8.06 -13.58 2.78
CA ASN A 544 -8.23 -12.37 1.95
C ASN A 544 -8.40 -11.13 2.83
N ASP A 545 -9.22 -11.21 3.89
CA ASP A 545 -9.41 -10.12 4.85
C ASP A 545 -8.07 -9.66 5.44
N ASN A 546 -7.23 -10.61 5.87
CA ASN A 546 -5.91 -10.30 6.42
C ASN A 546 -4.95 -9.69 5.39
N MET A 547 -4.96 -10.22 4.16
CA MET A 547 -4.18 -9.69 3.03
C MET A 547 -4.58 -8.23 2.74
N ILE A 548 -5.87 -7.97 2.63
CA ILE A 548 -6.41 -6.65 2.31
C ILE A 548 -6.19 -5.68 3.45
N GLN A 549 -6.28 -6.13 4.71
CA GLN A 549 -5.93 -5.30 5.85
C GLN A 549 -4.46 -4.83 5.81
N ILE A 550 -3.52 -5.71 5.42
CA ILE A 550 -2.10 -5.32 5.24
C ILE A 550 -1.96 -4.34 4.07
N PHE A 551 -2.63 -4.61 2.95
CA PHE A 551 -2.64 -3.72 1.79
C PHE A 551 -3.19 -2.33 2.16
N GLU A 552 -4.32 -2.26 2.85
CA GLU A 552 -4.96 -1.02 3.27
C GLU A 552 -4.05 -0.21 4.22
N GLN A 553 -3.40 -0.87 5.19
CA GLN A 553 -2.42 -0.20 6.06
C GLN A 553 -1.28 0.41 5.25
N ASN A 554 -0.78 -0.31 4.25
CA ASN A 554 0.25 0.19 3.34
C ASN A 554 -0.27 1.29 2.42
N LEU A 555 -1.54 1.24 1.98
CA LEU A 555 -2.16 2.29 1.18
C LEU A 555 -2.26 3.59 1.98
N ARG A 556 -2.71 3.53 3.25
CA ARG A 556 -2.71 4.68 4.16
C ARG A 556 -1.31 5.23 4.36
N ALA A 557 -0.32 4.38 4.58
CA ALA A 557 1.06 4.79 4.75
C ALA A 557 1.65 5.38 3.45
N HIS A 558 1.38 4.79 2.30
CA HIS A 558 1.82 5.24 0.99
C HIS A 558 1.30 6.65 0.69
N LEU A 559 -0.01 6.87 0.87
CA LEU A 559 -0.64 8.17 0.68
C LEU A 559 -0.09 9.20 1.67
N ALA A 560 0.13 8.82 2.93
CA ALA A 560 0.71 9.68 3.95
C ALA A 560 2.24 9.83 3.88
N HIS A 561 2.91 9.27 2.87
CA HIS A 561 4.38 9.22 2.76
C HIS A 561 5.09 8.67 4.00
N LYS A 562 4.42 7.78 4.74
CA LYS A 562 4.95 7.08 5.91
C LYS A 562 5.61 5.75 5.53
N PRO A 563 6.50 5.21 6.38
CA PRO A 563 7.07 3.88 6.16
C PRO A 563 5.99 2.80 6.02
N MET A 564 6.06 2.04 4.92
CA MET A 564 5.18 0.90 4.69
C MET A 564 5.70 -0.35 5.40
N ARG A 565 4.79 -1.27 5.70
CA ARG A 565 5.08 -2.59 6.25
C ARG A 565 5.51 -3.53 5.12
N ASN A 566 6.31 -4.54 5.48
CA ASN A 566 6.71 -5.63 4.58
C ASN A 566 7.34 -5.16 3.27
N VAL A 567 8.13 -4.08 3.31
CA VAL A 567 8.86 -3.59 2.13
C VAL A 567 9.92 -4.63 1.75
N ALA A 568 9.83 -5.13 0.52
CA ALA A 568 10.81 -6.04 -0.04
C ALA A 568 12.10 -5.29 -0.37
N GLN A 569 13.25 -5.90 -0.05
CA GLN A 569 14.52 -5.42 -0.56
C GLN A 569 14.66 -5.90 -2.00
N LEU A 570 14.51 -4.99 -2.97
CA LEU A 570 14.80 -5.31 -4.35
C LEU A 570 16.32 -5.52 -4.51
N PRO A 571 16.75 -6.51 -5.33
CA PRO A 571 18.16 -6.70 -5.62
C PRO A 571 18.74 -5.41 -6.22
N VAL A 572 19.84 -4.89 -5.67
CA VAL A 572 20.60 -3.83 -6.33
C VAL A 572 21.22 -4.43 -7.59
N PRO A 573 21.05 -3.83 -8.79
CA PRO A 573 21.60 -4.40 -10.00
C PRO A 573 23.12 -4.54 -9.87
N ALA A 574 23.64 -5.75 -10.13
CA ALA A 574 25.06 -5.95 -10.29
C ALA A 574 25.57 -5.09 -11.46
N PRO A 575 26.78 -4.52 -11.39
CA PRO A 575 27.37 -3.83 -12.53
C PRO A 575 27.44 -4.79 -13.72
N PRO A 576 27.28 -4.31 -14.97
CA PRO A 576 27.17 -5.17 -16.13
C PRO A 576 28.47 -5.98 -16.32
N SER A 577 28.48 -7.24 -15.89
CA SER A 577 29.54 -8.18 -16.22
C SER A 577 29.28 -8.74 -17.61
N ALA A 578 30.29 -8.66 -18.46
CA ALA A 578 30.23 -9.11 -19.84
C ALA A 578 29.78 -10.58 -19.98
N THR A 579 28.89 -10.79 -20.95
CA THR A 579 28.47 -12.06 -21.56
C THR A 579 27.44 -12.90 -20.78
N PRO A 580 26.15 -12.86 -21.15
CA PRO A 580 25.20 -13.89 -20.73
C PRO A 580 25.52 -15.19 -21.46
N THR A 581 25.72 -16.27 -20.70
CA THR A 581 25.71 -17.63 -21.25
C THR A 581 24.27 -17.95 -21.63
N PRO A 582 23.97 -18.45 -22.85
CA PRO A 582 22.59 -18.74 -23.23
C PRO A 582 22.09 -19.94 -22.41
N LEU A 583 21.13 -19.69 -21.51
CA LEU A 583 20.34 -20.75 -20.91
C LEU A 583 19.34 -21.27 -21.95
N LYS A 584 19.29 -22.60 -22.10
CA LYS A 584 18.39 -23.28 -23.03
C LYS A 584 16.96 -22.85 -22.79
N THR A 585 16.29 -22.43 -23.87
CA THR A 585 14.85 -22.22 -23.94
C THR A 585 14.14 -23.49 -23.45
N ILE A 586 13.55 -23.44 -22.25
CA ILE A 586 12.54 -24.41 -21.86
C ILE A 586 11.29 -24.00 -22.62
N THR A 587 11.05 -24.66 -23.76
CA THR A 587 9.75 -24.64 -24.42
C THR A 587 8.72 -25.15 -23.42
N GLN A 588 7.78 -24.28 -23.02
CA GLN A 588 6.58 -24.70 -22.32
C GLN A 588 5.89 -25.77 -23.17
N ALA A 589 5.79 -26.98 -22.63
CA ALA A 589 4.98 -28.02 -23.24
C ALA A 589 3.51 -27.59 -23.22
N PRO A 590 2.74 -27.78 -24.30
CA PRO A 590 1.32 -27.48 -24.30
C PRO A 590 0.62 -28.40 -23.29
N TYR A 591 -0.03 -27.81 -22.29
CA TYR A 591 -0.87 -28.56 -21.36
C TYR A 591 -1.94 -29.32 -22.17
N LEU A 592 -1.93 -30.65 -22.01
CA LEU A 592 -2.90 -31.56 -22.60
C LEU A 592 -4.31 -31.09 -22.23
N LYS A 593 -5.13 -30.79 -23.24
CA LYS A 593 -6.58 -30.67 -23.11
C LYS A 593 -7.10 -31.95 -22.47
N SER A 594 -7.55 -31.87 -21.23
CA SER A 594 -8.36 -32.91 -20.60
C SER A 594 -9.59 -33.15 -21.48
N THR A 595 -9.61 -34.27 -22.19
CA THR A 595 -10.80 -34.77 -22.87
C THR A 595 -11.81 -35.13 -21.80
N ALA A 596 -12.92 -34.37 -21.78
CA ALA A 596 -14.05 -34.64 -20.92
C ALA A 596 -14.66 -36.02 -21.23
N THR A 597 -14.29 -37.04 -20.47
CA THR A 597 -15.07 -38.26 -20.37
C THR A 597 -16.21 -38.04 -19.36
N ARG A 598 -17.44 -38.02 -19.88
CA ARG A 598 -18.69 -37.97 -19.13
C ARG A 598 -18.65 -38.98 -17.96
N SER A 599 -18.80 -38.47 -16.74
CA SER A 599 -19.22 -39.25 -15.56
C SER A 599 -20.59 -38.73 -15.08
N PRO A 600 -21.43 -39.59 -14.47
CA PRO A 600 -22.88 -39.44 -14.50
C PRO A 600 -23.41 -38.31 -13.61
N LYS A 601 -24.48 -37.67 -14.08
CA LYS A 601 -25.23 -36.63 -13.36
C LYS A 601 -25.74 -37.16 -12.01
N VAL A 602 -25.18 -36.66 -10.91
CA VAL A 602 -25.83 -36.72 -9.59
C VAL A 602 -26.82 -35.55 -9.54
N VAL A 603 -28.11 -35.85 -9.63
CA VAL A 603 -29.20 -34.89 -9.44
C VAL A 603 -29.44 -34.75 -7.94
N TYR A 604 -29.09 -33.60 -7.35
CA TYR A 604 -29.56 -33.24 -6.03
C TYR A 604 -31.00 -32.73 -6.13
N ALA A 605 -31.95 -33.49 -5.58
CA ALA A 605 -33.32 -33.04 -5.39
C ALA A 605 -33.37 -32.06 -4.20
N VAL A 606 -33.67 -30.80 -4.47
CA VAL A 606 -33.97 -29.80 -3.43
C VAL A 606 -35.43 -29.98 -3.02
N ARG A 607 -35.67 -30.42 -1.78
CA ARG A 607 -37.00 -30.34 -1.15
C ARG A 607 -37.20 -28.90 -0.66
N GLU A 608 -38.10 -28.17 -1.32
CA GLU A 608 -38.67 -26.93 -0.79
C GLU A 608 -39.39 -27.24 0.54
N ARG A 609 -39.13 -26.44 1.57
CA ARG A 609 -39.96 -26.42 2.79
C ARG A 609 -41.00 -25.33 2.63
N ASP A 610 -42.27 -25.73 2.69
CA ASP A 610 -43.42 -24.84 2.78
C ASP A 610 -43.28 -23.87 3.95
N ALA A 611 -43.42 -22.57 3.64
CA ALA A 611 -43.62 -21.51 4.60
C ALA A 611 -45.10 -21.48 5.01
N GLY A 612 -45.43 -22.13 6.14
CA GLY A 612 -46.70 -21.93 6.81
C GLY A 612 -46.74 -20.55 7.47
N ARG A 613 -47.59 -19.64 6.96
CA ARG A 613 -48.14 -18.53 7.74
C ARG A 613 -49.58 -18.86 8.09
N ASP A 614 -49.82 -18.91 9.39
CA ASP A 614 -51.13 -18.90 10.01
C ASP A 614 -51.49 -17.43 10.29
N ARG A 615 -52.72 -17.05 9.89
CA ARG A 615 -53.44 -15.76 10.06
C ARG A 615 -53.12 -14.59 9.14
#